data_AF-A0A3S1APS0-F1
#
_entry.id   AF-A0A3S1APS0-F1
#
_cell.length_a   1.000
_cell.length_b   1.000
_cell.length_c   1.000
_cell.angle_alpha   90.00
_cell.angle_beta   90.00
_cell.angle_gamma   90.00
#
_symmetry.space_group_name_H-M   'P 1'
#
loop_
_entity.id
_entity.type
_entity.pdbx_description
1 polymer ?
#
loop_
_entity_poly.entity_id
_entity_poly.type
_entity_poly.pdbx_seq_one_letter_code
_entity_poly.pdbx_strand_id
1 'polypeptide(L)'
;MLNMSTTSFRLDEDLQEKLDSTAVRLKRTKGWLINEAVRQYIEREELRAKMLSETEEAIADIEAGRVVSGEEVLNWLKTWGTEAESKAPQYGD
;
A
#
# COMPACT_ATOMS: atom_id res chain seq x y z
N MET A 1 26.05 -8.90 -6.20
CA MET A 1 25.51 -10.16 -5.63
C MET A 1 24.42 -9.79 -4.65
N LEU A 2 23.24 -10.42 -4.70
CA LEU A 2 22.23 -10.28 -3.64
C LEU A 2 22.78 -10.99 -2.40
N ASN A 3 22.97 -10.26 -1.30
CA ASN A 3 23.34 -10.85 -0.02
C ASN A 3 22.13 -11.59 0.55
N MET A 4 22.19 -12.92 0.66
CA MET A 4 21.17 -13.70 1.35
C MET A 4 21.60 -13.90 2.80
N SER A 5 20.81 -13.36 3.74
CA SER A 5 20.91 -13.67 5.16
C SER A 5 19.93 -14.79 5.52
N THR A 6 20.31 -15.62 6.51
CA THR A 6 19.43 -16.66 7.04
C THR A 6 18.88 -16.22 8.38
N THR A 7 17.56 -16.25 8.53
CA THR A 7 16.86 -15.99 9.79
C THR A 7 16.16 -17.28 10.22
N SER A 8 16.45 -17.75 11.44
CA SER A 8 15.80 -18.92 12.02
C SER A 8 14.61 -18.49 12.89
N PHE A 9 13.47 -19.15 12.73
CA PHE A 9 12.27 -18.94 13.52
C PHE A 9 11.59 -20.26 13.82
N ARG A 10 10.76 -20.29 14.85
CA ARG A 10 9.96 -21.46 15.22
C ARG A 10 8.61 -21.42 14.52
N LEU A 11 8.18 -22.57 14.03
CA LEU A 11 6.82 -22.82 13.57
C LEU A 11 6.15 -23.74 14.58
N ASP A 12 4.89 -23.46 14.90
CA ASP A 12 4.05 -24.46 15.55
C ASP A 12 3.76 -25.64 14.60
N GLU A 13 3.36 -26.76 15.17
CA GLU A 13 3.15 -28.02 14.46
C GLU A 13 2.07 -27.87 13.37
N ASP A 14 0.93 -27.26 13.71
CA ASP A 14 -0.17 -27.01 12.78
C ASP A 14 0.27 -26.20 11.55
N LEU A 15 1.06 -25.15 11.76
CA LEU A 15 1.55 -24.29 10.69
C LEU A 15 2.61 -25.00 9.84
N GLN A 16 3.45 -25.84 10.45
CA GLN A 16 4.40 -26.66 9.72
C GLN A 16 3.68 -27.65 8.79
N GLU A 17 2.64 -28.36 9.27
CA GLU A 17 1.86 -29.28 8.43
C GLU A 17 1.15 -28.56 7.27
N LYS A 18 0.58 -27.37 7.54
CA LYS A 18 -0.04 -26.53 6.50
C LYS A 18 0.96 -26.05 5.47
N LEU A 19 2.18 -25.67 5.89
CA LEU A 19 3.24 -25.27 4.99
C LEU A 19 3.68 -26.44 4.10
N ASP A 20 3.82 -27.63 4.67
CA ASP A 20 4.27 -28.84 3.98
C ASP A 20 3.27 -29.28 2.90
N SER A 21 1.99 -29.38 3.28
CA SER A 21 0.91 -29.70 2.34
C SER A 21 0.78 -28.65 1.22
N THR A 22 0.97 -27.37 1.55
CA THR A 22 0.93 -26.28 0.57
C THR A 22 2.12 -26.32 -0.38
N ALA A 23 3.32 -26.60 0.12
CA ALA A 23 4.53 -26.77 -0.68
C ALA A 23 4.37 -27.89 -1.72
N VAL A 24 3.82 -29.03 -1.30
CA VAL A 24 3.51 -30.16 -2.20
C VAL A 24 2.47 -29.76 -3.24
N ARG A 25 1.33 -29.18 -2.80
CA ARG A 25 0.23 -28.78 -3.69
C ARG A 25 0.68 -27.77 -4.75
N LEU A 26 1.50 -26.79 -4.37
CA LEU A 26 1.97 -25.73 -5.26
C LEU A 26 3.25 -26.09 -6.01
N LYS A 27 3.86 -27.25 -5.74
CA LYS A 27 5.16 -27.68 -6.30
C LYS A 27 6.26 -26.64 -6.08
N ARG A 28 6.34 -26.11 -4.85
CA ARG A 28 7.34 -25.11 -4.44
C ARG A 28 8.08 -25.57 -3.20
N THR A 29 9.29 -25.05 -2.98
CA THR A 29 10.02 -25.31 -1.73
C THR A 29 9.41 -24.51 -0.59
N LYS A 30 9.50 -25.02 0.64
CA LYS A 30 9.03 -24.32 1.85
C LYS A 30 9.68 -22.93 1.97
N GLY A 31 10.99 -22.85 1.72
CA GLY A 31 11.73 -21.58 1.77
C GLY A 31 11.24 -20.56 0.74
N TRP A 32 10.86 -20.98 -0.46
CA TRP A 32 10.26 -20.08 -1.45
C TRP A 32 8.92 -19.52 -0.95
N LEU A 33 8.05 -20.38 -0.39
CA LEU A 33 6.77 -19.96 0.17
C LEU A 33 6.91 -19.04 1.38
N ILE A 34 7.85 -19.32 2.27
CA ILE A 34 8.16 -18.47 3.43
C ILE A 34 8.62 -17.09 2.96
N ASN A 35 9.57 -17.03 2.02
CA ASN A 35 10.08 -15.76 1.50
C ASN A 35 8.97 -14.95 0.81
N GLU A 36 8.12 -15.62 0.05
CA GLU A 36 6.98 -14.98 -0.61
C GLU A 36 5.96 -14.44 0.42
N ALA A 37 5.61 -15.25 1.42
CA ALA A 37 4.69 -14.82 2.47
C ALA A 37 5.23 -13.64 3.29
N VAL A 38 6.52 -13.65 3.63
CA VAL A 38 7.19 -12.55 4.33
C VAL A 38 7.21 -11.29 3.47
N ARG A 39 7.55 -11.40 2.18
CA ARG A 39 7.54 -10.26 1.26
C ARG A 39 6.15 -9.62 1.19
N GLN A 40 5.12 -10.42 0.93
CA GLN A 40 3.75 -9.93 0.83
C GLN A 40 3.28 -9.33 2.16
N TYR A 41 3.72 -9.85 3.30
CA TYR A 41 3.41 -9.27 4.60
C TYR A 41 4.05 -7.89 4.76
N ILE A 42 5.35 -7.77 4.50
CA ILE A 42 6.07 -6.49 4.59
C ILE A 42 5.46 -5.44 3.65
N GLU A 43 5.19 -5.79 2.39
CA GLU A 43 4.57 -4.88 1.42
C GLU A 43 3.21 -4.35 1.91
N ARG A 44 2.40 -5.19 2.58
CA ARG A 44 1.13 -4.75 3.19
C ARG A 44 1.35 -3.82 4.38
N GLU A 45 2.32 -4.10 5.25
CA GLU A 45 2.61 -3.22 6.39
C GLU A 45 3.16 -1.87 5.92
N GLU A 46 4.02 -1.84 4.91
CA GLU A 46 4.54 -0.62 4.29
C GLU A 46 3.41 0.20 3.66
N LEU A 47 2.48 -0.45 2.94
CA LEU A 47 1.31 0.23 2.39
C LEU A 47 0.42 0.82 3.50
N ARG A 48 0.18 0.09 4.58
CA ARG A 48 -0.61 0.60 5.71
C ARG A 48 0.05 1.79 6.38
N ALA A 49 1.36 1.73 6.60
CA ALA A 49 2.11 2.85 7.17
C ALA A 49 2.03 4.09 6.27
N LYS A 50 2.16 3.92 4.95
CA LYS A 50 1.98 5.00 3.97
C LYS A 50 0.59 5.61 4.05
N MET A 51 -0.46 4.77 4.02
CA MET A 51 -1.84 5.23 4.09
C MET A 51 -2.14 5.97 5.40
N LEU A 52 -1.58 5.52 6.53
CA LEU A 52 -1.71 6.20 7.81
C LEU A 52 -1.06 7.59 7.76
N SER A 53 0.18 7.67 7.28
CA SER A 53 0.88 8.95 7.12
C SER A 53 0.13 9.93 6.21
N GLU A 54 -0.40 9.45 5.08
CA GLU A 54 -1.20 10.27 4.15
C GLU A 54 -2.51 10.75 4.80
N THR A 55 -3.13 9.91 5.65
CA THR A 55 -4.34 10.29 6.38
C THR A 55 -4.05 11.36 7.42
N GLU A 56 -2.94 11.25 8.14
CA GLU A 56 -2.51 12.25 9.13
C GLU A 56 -2.21 13.60 8.46
N GLU A 57 -1.54 13.59 7.30
CA GLU A 57 -1.29 14.80 6.50
C GLU A 57 -2.61 15.43 6.03
N ALA A 58 -3.55 14.64 5.51
CA ALA A 58 -4.86 15.12 5.08
C ALA A 58 -5.67 15.73 6.24
N ILE A 59 -5.60 15.13 7.44
CA ILE A 59 -6.22 15.71 8.65
C ILE A 59 -5.59 17.06 8.99
N ALA A 60 -4.26 17.15 8.95
CA ALA A 60 -3.53 18.40 9.22
C ALA A 60 -3.85 19.50 8.18
N ASP A 61 -4.09 19.13 6.92
CA ASP A 61 -4.55 20.05 5.87
C ASP A 61 -5.95 20.58 6.18
N ILE A 62 -6.88 19.71 6.60
CA ILE A 62 -8.25 20.11 7.00
C ILE A 62 -8.20 21.07 8.18
N GLU A 63 -7.43 20.75 9.23
CA GLU A 63 -7.31 21.58 10.42
C GLU A 63 -6.69 22.96 10.13
N ALA A 64 -5.78 23.03 9.17
CA ALA A 64 -5.15 24.27 8.72
C ALA A 64 -5.96 25.03 7.66
N GLY A 65 -7.13 24.52 7.25
CA GLY A 65 -7.95 25.12 6.19
C GLY A 65 -7.33 25.02 4.80
N ARG A 66 -6.33 24.15 4.59
CA ARG A 66 -5.73 23.86 3.27
C ARG A 66 -6.62 22.92 2.45
N VAL A 67 -7.86 23.34 2.24
CA VAL A 67 -8.89 22.57 1.55
C VAL A 67 -9.46 23.39 0.38
N VAL A 68 -9.93 22.68 -0.64
CA VAL A 68 -10.62 23.26 -1.81
C VAL A 68 -12.06 22.80 -1.80
N SER A 69 -13.00 23.62 -2.28
CA SER A 69 -14.40 23.21 -2.32
C SER A 69 -14.63 22.07 -3.32
N GLY A 70 -15.55 21.17 -2.98
CA GLY A 70 -15.93 20.09 -3.89
C GLY A 70 -16.53 20.59 -5.21
N GLU A 71 -17.19 21.75 -5.20
CA GLU A 71 -17.76 22.36 -6.40
C GLU A 71 -16.67 22.84 -7.37
N GLU A 72 -15.62 23.50 -6.86
CA GLU A 72 -14.48 23.93 -7.68
C GLU A 72 -13.76 22.73 -8.31
N VAL A 73 -13.53 21.68 -7.53
CA VAL A 73 -12.93 20.44 -8.03
C VAL A 73 -13.81 19.82 -9.13
N LEU A 74 -15.13 19.72 -8.91
CA LEU A 74 -16.04 19.16 -9.91
C LEU A 74 -16.11 20.01 -11.19
N ASN A 75 -16.08 21.34 -11.05
CA ASN A 75 -16.07 22.23 -12.21
C ASN A 75 -14.76 22.13 -12.99
N TRP A 76 -13.62 22.00 -12.31
CA TRP A 76 -12.34 21.72 -12.94
C TRP A 76 -12.34 20.36 -13.68
N LEU A 77 -12.80 19.29 -13.04
CA LEU A 77 -12.87 17.95 -13.64
C LEU A 77 -13.73 17.91 -14.92
N LYS A 78 -14.78 18.74 -15.02
CA LYS A 78 -15.61 18.84 -16.24
C LYS A 78 -14.86 19.41 -17.44
N THR A 79 -13.76 20.13 -17.21
CA THR A 79 -12.97 20.74 -18.29
C THR A 79 -11.94 19.79 -18.89
N TRP A 80 -11.63 18.66 -18.22
CA TRP A 80 -10.61 17.73 -18.65
C TRP A 80 -10.90 17.11 -20.02
N GLY A 81 -9.87 17.05 -20.87
CA GLY A 81 -10.00 16.48 -22.21
C GLY A 81 -10.80 17.36 -23.19
N THR A 82 -11.05 18.62 -22.83
CA THR A 82 -11.66 19.64 -23.69
C THR A 82 -10.65 20.75 -24.01
N GLU A 83 -10.97 21.60 -24.99
CA GLU A 83 -10.17 22.80 -25.28
C GLU A 83 -10.18 23.83 -24.13
N ALA A 84 -11.09 23.68 -23.16
CA ALA A 84 -11.27 24.58 -22.03
C ALA A 84 -10.63 24.05 -20.73
N GLU A 85 -9.74 23.06 -20.80
CA GLU A 85 -9.08 22.47 -19.62
C GLU A 85 -8.41 23.55 -18.75
N SER A 86 -8.88 23.66 -17.50
CA SER A 86 -8.43 24.69 -16.56
C SER A 86 -7.37 24.17 -15.58
N LYS A 87 -6.72 25.09 -14.86
CA LYS A 87 -5.77 24.73 -13.80
C LYS A 87 -6.50 24.11 -12.62
N ALA A 88 -5.84 23.18 -11.94
CA ALA A 88 -6.33 22.62 -10.69
C ALA A 88 -6.60 23.75 -9.68
N PRO A 89 -7.77 23.75 -9.01
CA PRO A 89 -8.07 24.73 -7.97
C PRO A 89 -7.11 24.58 -6.79
N GLN A 90 -6.76 25.68 -6.14
CA GLN A 90 -5.82 25.70 -5.01
C GLN A 90 -6.54 26.21 -3.76
N TYR A 91 -6.10 25.74 -2.59
CA TYR A 91 -6.60 26.30 -1.34
C TYR A 91 -6.05 27.72 -1.16
N GLY A 92 -6.89 28.64 -0.66
CA GLY A 92 -6.50 30.03 -0.43
C GLY A 92 -6.61 30.98 -1.63
N ASP A 93 -7.20 30.53 -2.74
CA ASP A 93 -7.67 31.38 -3.83
C ASP A 93 -8.95 32.17 -3.45
#